data_AF-A0A2E0SKE9-F1
#
_entry.id   AF-A0A2E0SKE9-F1
#
_cell.length_a   1.000
_cell.length_b   1.000
_cell.length_c   1.000
_cell.angle_alpha   90.00
_cell.angle_beta   90.00
_cell.angle_gamma   90.00
#
_symmetry.space_group_name_H-M   'P 1'
#
loop_
_entity.id
_entity.type
_entity.pdbx_description
1 polymer ?
#
loop_
_entity_poly.entity_id
_entity_poly.type
_entity_poly.pdbx_seq_one_letter_code
_entity_poly.pdbx_strand_id
1 'polypeptide(L)'
;DNSGEQLDDDDTGPATAIITAPVGVISKAVAKTGADRPVSPEEQIEITARIMVICAHLAIIAGLIYIGYRRFADLHLGVAMAVLYLLLPCTAIHVGEINQVIPAALILWSIALYRNPIASGGMIGFACGMVFFPIFLVPLWATFYGWRGAKRFLGAWAGVLALVLMSLMLVSTDSTSFFRQTVSAVNWSSLSFDPQNNNGFWSMYESAYRIPVIAVYLVAVASLTLWPINKKLEHLIANSAALIVGTQFWYPQQGGVYILWYLPLLLLVVFRPHLHHQDPPNFDDDQEGTENRPRNVSYRGTSTSPQPPSRSRSVIYAPFRREDHEN
;
A
#
# COMPACT_ATOMS: atom_id res chain seq x y z
N ASP A 1 22.41 -68.93 -8.96
CA ASP A 1 22.91 -68.35 -7.70
C ASP A 1 24.26 -67.72 -7.91
N ASN A 2 24.27 -66.40 -8.04
CA ASN A 2 25.48 -65.59 -8.05
C ASN A 2 25.34 -64.52 -6.97
N SER A 3 26.41 -64.41 -6.18
CA SER A 3 26.66 -63.63 -4.98
C SER A 3 26.73 -62.11 -5.17
N GLY A 4 26.48 -61.35 -4.09
CA GLY A 4 26.98 -59.98 -3.94
C GLY A 4 26.23 -59.18 -2.86
N GLU A 5 26.76 -59.17 -1.64
CA GLU A 5 26.40 -58.28 -0.53
C GLU A 5 27.42 -57.11 -0.46
N GLN A 6 27.03 -56.00 0.20
CA GLN A 6 27.79 -54.79 0.59
C GLN A 6 27.89 -53.63 -0.42
N LEU A 7 27.71 -52.34 -0.08
CA LEU A 7 27.62 -51.62 1.21
C LEU A 7 26.89 -50.27 1.00
N ASP A 8 26.35 -49.75 2.09
CA ASP A 8 25.65 -48.47 2.27
C ASP A 8 26.40 -47.24 1.72
N ASP A 9 25.64 -46.28 1.18
CA ASP A 9 25.99 -44.87 1.30
C ASP A 9 24.71 -44.04 1.55
N ASP A 10 24.88 -43.10 2.47
CA ASP A 10 23.89 -42.34 3.23
C ASP A 10 22.76 -41.69 2.42
N ASP A 11 21.55 -41.86 2.93
CA ASP A 11 20.62 -40.80 3.30
C ASP A 11 20.73 -39.46 2.54
N THR A 12 19.96 -39.32 1.47
CA THR A 12 19.26 -38.05 1.21
C THR A 12 18.05 -38.31 0.32
N GLY A 13 16.87 -38.30 0.93
CA GLY A 13 15.61 -38.53 0.24
C GLY A 13 15.32 -37.55 -0.90
N PRO A 14 14.34 -37.86 -1.77
CA PRO A 14 13.94 -37.04 -2.93
C PRO A 14 13.50 -35.61 -2.58
N ALA A 15 13.33 -35.30 -1.29
CA ALA A 15 13.08 -33.96 -0.79
C ALA A 15 14.27 -32.98 -0.98
N THR A 16 15.51 -33.48 -1.04
CA THR A 16 16.71 -32.62 -1.15
C THR A 16 17.03 -32.23 -2.60
N ALA A 17 16.59 -33.03 -3.57
CA ALA A 17 16.75 -32.71 -4.99
C ALA A 17 15.77 -31.62 -5.48
N ILE A 18 14.67 -31.38 -4.77
CA ILE A 18 13.64 -30.41 -5.16
C ILE A 18 13.98 -28.99 -4.69
N ILE A 19 14.86 -28.82 -3.71
CA ILE A 19 15.23 -27.50 -3.16
C ILE A 19 16.31 -26.81 -4.03
N THR A 20 16.92 -27.51 -4.98
CA THR A 20 18.04 -26.99 -5.79
C THR A 20 17.76 -27.02 -7.29
N ALA A 21 16.51 -26.97 -7.71
CA ALA A 21 16.18 -26.75 -9.13
C ALA A 21 16.26 -25.24 -9.43
N PRO A 22 17.23 -24.77 -10.24
CA PRO A 22 17.27 -23.36 -10.59
C PRO A 22 16.08 -23.07 -11.49
N VAL A 23 15.38 -21.99 -11.18
CA VAL A 23 14.26 -21.37 -11.93
C VAL A 23 14.51 -21.30 -13.45
N GLY A 24 15.78 -21.36 -13.89
CA GLY A 24 16.18 -21.44 -15.29
C GLY A 24 15.81 -22.72 -16.06
N VAL A 25 15.68 -23.89 -15.41
CA VAL A 25 15.35 -25.15 -16.12
C VAL A 25 13.86 -25.20 -16.50
N ILE A 26 12.98 -24.67 -15.65
CA ILE A 26 11.55 -24.54 -15.95
C ILE A 26 11.35 -23.48 -17.05
N SER A 27 12.10 -22.38 -17.03
CA SER A 27 12.04 -21.35 -18.07
C SER A 27 12.54 -21.85 -19.44
N LYS A 28 13.58 -22.70 -19.48
CA LYS A 28 14.05 -23.32 -20.74
C LYS A 28 13.11 -24.43 -21.22
N ALA A 29 12.47 -25.18 -20.34
CA ALA A 29 11.47 -26.19 -20.72
C ALA A 29 10.20 -25.54 -21.30
N VAL A 30 9.74 -24.42 -20.73
CA VAL A 30 8.61 -23.63 -21.26
C VAL A 30 8.98 -22.94 -22.58
N ALA A 31 10.17 -22.32 -22.68
CA ALA A 31 10.62 -21.67 -23.92
C ALA A 31 10.89 -22.66 -25.06
N LYS A 32 11.32 -23.89 -24.76
CA LYS A 32 11.59 -24.93 -25.78
C LYS A 32 10.34 -25.73 -26.16
N THR A 33 9.29 -25.70 -25.35
CA THR A 33 7.98 -26.32 -25.66
C THR A 33 7.07 -25.39 -26.47
N GLY A 34 7.28 -24.07 -26.39
CA GLY A 34 6.51 -23.05 -27.13
C GLY A 34 6.93 -22.80 -28.58
N ALA A 35 7.93 -23.51 -29.11
CA ALA A 35 8.46 -23.23 -30.45
C ALA A 35 7.74 -23.97 -31.59
N ASP A 36 6.82 -24.92 -31.31
CA ASP A 36 6.21 -25.73 -32.38
C ASP A 36 4.82 -26.32 -32.06
N ARG A 37 4.06 -25.70 -31.14
CA ARG A 37 2.66 -26.10 -30.84
C ARG A 37 1.73 -24.89 -30.90
N PRO A 38 0.56 -24.98 -31.57
CA PRO A 38 -0.45 -23.93 -31.48
C PRO A 38 -0.93 -23.84 -30.03
N VAL A 39 -0.56 -22.75 -29.36
CA VAL A 39 -0.93 -22.48 -27.95
C VAL A 39 -2.45 -22.41 -27.85
N SER A 40 -3.05 -23.21 -26.97
CA SER A 40 -4.50 -23.17 -26.77
C SER A 40 -4.92 -21.80 -26.20
N PRO A 41 -6.13 -21.28 -26.51
CA PRO A 41 -6.61 -20.02 -25.93
C PRO A 41 -6.58 -20.01 -24.39
N GLU A 42 -6.72 -21.17 -23.76
CA GLU A 42 -6.69 -21.35 -22.30
C GLU A 42 -5.28 -21.15 -21.71
N GLU A 43 -4.25 -21.69 -22.37
CA GLU A 43 -2.84 -21.50 -21.98
C GLU A 43 -2.42 -20.03 -22.12
N GLN A 44 -2.90 -19.31 -23.15
CA GLN A 44 -2.61 -17.89 -23.34
C GLN A 44 -3.21 -17.02 -22.22
N ILE A 45 -4.43 -17.33 -21.78
CA ILE A 45 -5.11 -16.63 -20.68
C ILE A 45 -4.34 -16.86 -19.38
N GLU A 46 -3.89 -18.09 -19.12
CA GLU A 46 -3.14 -18.44 -17.91
C GLU A 46 -1.77 -17.76 -17.85
N ILE A 47 -1.02 -17.74 -18.95
CA ILE A 47 0.29 -17.07 -19.00
C ILE A 47 0.12 -15.56 -18.79
N THR A 48 -0.86 -14.95 -19.46
CA THR A 48 -1.15 -13.51 -19.32
C THR A 48 -1.51 -13.17 -17.88
N ALA A 49 -2.37 -13.97 -17.26
CA ALA A 49 -2.73 -13.86 -15.85
C ALA A 49 -1.51 -13.87 -14.93
N ARG A 50 -0.63 -14.87 -15.06
CA ARG A 50 0.57 -15.00 -14.23
C ARG A 50 1.50 -13.79 -14.36
N ILE A 51 1.73 -13.32 -15.60
CA ILE A 51 2.56 -12.13 -15.84
C ILE A 51 1.94 -10.90 -15.16
N MET A 52 0.62 -10.71 -15.27
CA MET A 52 -0.08 -9.59 -14.62
C MET A 52 0.09 -9.63 -13.09
N VAL A 53 -0.02 -10.80 -12.46
CA VAL A 53 0.17 -10.88 -11.00
C VAL A 53 1.60 -10.59 -10.59
N ILE A 54 2.60 -11.14 -11.30
CA ILE A 54 4.01 -10.85 -11.02
C ILE A 54 4.28 -9.34 -11.13
N CYS A 55 3.81 -8.71 -12.21
CA CYS A 55 3.91 -7.27 -12.38
C CYS A 55 3.21 -6.49 -11.26
N ALA A 56 2.06 -6.96 -10.78
CA ALA A 56 1.33 -6.32 -9.68
C ALA A 56 2.09 -6.41 -8.35
N HIS A 57 2.66 -7.57 -8.01
CA HIS A 57 3.51 -7.72 -6.82
C HIS A 57 4.78 -6.85 -6.91
N LEU A 58 5.43 -6.81 -8.08
CA LEU A 58 6.58 -5.92 -8.32
C LEU A 58 6.19 -4.45 -8.16
N ALA A 59 5.01 -4.06 -8.66
CA ALA A 59 4.49 -2.71 -8.48
C ALA A 59 4.23 -2.39 -7.01
N ILE A 60 3.76 -3.35 -6.20
CA ILE A 60 3.58 -3.16 -4.75
C ILE A 60 4.93 -2.96 -4.06
N ILE A 61 5.91 -3.82 -4.34
CA ILE A 61 7.27 -3.73 -3.78
C ILE A 61 7.91 -2.38 -4.13
N ALA A 62 7.85 -1.99 -5.41
CA ALA A 62 8.37 -0.70 -5.86
C ALA A 62 7.63 0.47 -5.20
N GLY A 63 6.31 0.37 -5.02
CA GLY A 63 5.50 1.38 -4.33
C GLY A 63 5.89 1.54 -2.86
N LEU A 64 6.09 0.44 -2.12
CA LEU A 64 6.51 0.47 -0.71
C LEU A 64 7.89 1.11 -0.55
N ILE A 65 8.86 0.71 -1.37
CA ILE A 65 10.21 1.28 -1.35
C ILE A 65 10.18 2.77 -1.73
N TYR A 66 9.43 3.13 -2.78
CA TYR A 66 9.30 4.51 -3.22
C TYR A 66 8.68 5.40 -2.13
N ILE A 67 7.63 4.92 -1.46
CA ILE A 67 6.99 5.65 -0.36
C ILE A 67 7.95 5.77 0.83
N GLY A 68 8.66 4.70 1.21
CA GLY A 68 9.67 4.75 2.27
C GLY A 68 10.76 5.79 1.98
N TYR A 69 11.36 5.73 0.80
CA TYR A 69 12.42 6.65 0.38
C TYR A 69 11.94 8.10 0.30
N ARG A 70 10.80 8.38 -0.36
CA ARG A 70 10.34 9.76 -0.60
C ARG A 70 9.57 10.37 0.56
N ARG A 71 8.89 9.56 1.38
CA ARG A 71 7.92 10.05 2.38
C ARG A 71 8.41 9.86 3.80
N PHE A 72 9.07 8.75 4.08
CA PHE A 72 9.68 8.51 5.39
C PHE A 72 11.14 8.94 5.45
N ALA A 73 11.73 9.33 4.31
CA ALA A 73 13.14 9.74 4.17
C ALA A 73 14.13 8.66 4.65
N ASP A 74 13.68 7.41 4.74
CA ASP A 74 14.49 6.25 5.13
C ASP A 74 14.26 5.10 4.14
N LEU A 75 15.33 4.73 3.44
CA LEU A 75 15.33 3.62 2.51
C LEU A 75 15.22 2.28 3.24
N HIS A 76 15.84 2.14 4.42
CA HIS A 76 15.83 0.89 5.18
C HIS A 76 14.41 0.52 5.60
N LEU A 77 13.63 1.53 6.03
CA LEU A 77 12.22 1.36 6.34
C LEU A 77 11.40 0.92 5.11
N GLY A 78 11.69 1.51 3.93
CA GLY A 78 11.11 1.12 2.65
C GLY A 78 11.39 -0.34 2.28
N VAL A 79 12.65 -0.76 2.40
CA VAL A 79 13.08 -2.14 2.14
C VAL A 79 12.49 -3.11 3.17
N ALA A 80 12.46 -2.74 4.45
CA ALA A 80 11.87 -3.57 5.51
C ALA A 80 10.39 -3.88 5.25
N MET A 81 9.60 -2.87 4.85
CA MET A 81 8.20 -3.07 4.47
C MET A 81 8.06 -4.02 3.26
N ALA A 82 8.91 -3.86 2.24
CA ALA A 82 8.88 -4.71 1.05
C ALA A 82 9.28 -6.17 1.35
N VAL A 83 10.31 -6.37 2.17
CA VAL A 83 10.75 -7.71 2.60
C VAL A 83 9.67 -8.36 3.45
N LEU A 84 9.06 -7.63 4.39
CA LEU A 84 7.98 -8.17 5.21
C LEU A 84 6.76 -8.56 4.35
N TYR A 85 6.40 -7.74 3.36
CA TYR A 85 5.36 -8.08 2.38
C TYR A 85 5.63 -9.41 1.68
N LEU A 86 6.87 -9.65 1.24
CA LEU A 86 7.27 -10.91 0.60
C LEU A 86 7.31 -12.11 1.56
N LEU A 87 7.64 -11.88 2.83
CA LEU A 87 7.76 -12.93 3.83
C LEU A 87 6.40 -13.38 4.39
N LEU A 88 5.37 -12.53 4.26
CA LEU A 88 4.03 -12.80 4.77
C LEU A 88 3.38 -13.99 4.04
N PRO A 89 3.01 -15.09 4.74
CA PRO A 89 2.48 -16.30 4.10
C PRO A 89 1.24 -16.04 3.23
N CYS A 90 0.44 -15.03 3.58
CA CYS A 90 -0.73 -14.66 2.81
C CYS A 90 -0.38 -14.23 1.38
N THR A 91 0.79 -13.63 1.14
CA THR A 91 1.22 -13.27 -0.20
C THR A 91 1.64 -14.49 -1.00
N ALA A 92 2.25 -15.50 -0.37
CA ALA A 92 2.64 -16.77 -1.00
C ALA A 92 1.46 -17.72 -1.29
N ILE A 93 0.43 -17.71 -0.44
CA ILE A 93 -0.76 -18.57 -0.60
C ILE A 93 -1.74 -17.99 -1.63
N HIS A 94 -1.89 -16.67 -1.69
CA HIS A 94 -2.82 -15.99 -2.61
C HIS A 94 -2.14 -15.37 -3.85
N VAL A 95 -0.92 -15.81 -4.23
CA VAL A 95 -0.18 -15.33 -5.42
C VAL A 95 -1.01 -15.47 -6.71
N GLY A 96 -1.95 -16.39 -6.77
CA GLY A 96 -2.72 -16.67 -8.00
C GLY A 96 -3.90 -15.74 -8.27
N GLU A 97 -4.39 -14.99 -7.28
CA GLU A 97 -5.64 -14.24 -7.45
C GLU A 97 -5.42 -12.82 -7.96
N ILE A 98 -5.40 -12.68 -9.29
CA ILE A 98 -5.29 -11.41 -10.04
C ILE A 98 -6.20 -10.32 -9.48
N ASN A 99 -7.42 -10.71 -9.09
CA ASN A 99 -8.46 -9.82 -8.59
C ASN A 99 -8.12 -9.18 -7.23
N GLN A 100 -7.14 -9.73 -6.51
CA GLN A 100 -6.72 -9.20 -5.21
C GLN A 100 -5.54 -8.22 -5.32
N VAL A 101 -4.55 -8.55 -6.13
CA VAL A 101 -3.25 -7.86 -6.10
C VAL A 101 -3.27 -6.55 -6.89
N ILE A 102 -3.95 -6.52 -8.04
CA ILE A 102 -3.98 -5.35 -8.92
C ILE A 102 -4.64 -4.13 -8.24
N PRO A 103 -5.83 -4.24 -7.60
CA PRO A 103 -6.43 -3.11 -6.90
C PRO A 103 -5.54 -2.58 -5.77
N ALA A 104 -4.88 -3.47 -5.03
CA ALA A 104 -3.97 -3.09 -3.96
C ALA A 104 -2.77 -2.29 -4.50
N ALA A 105 -2.17 -2.73 -5.60
CA ALA A 105 -1.08 -2.03 -6.27
C ALA A 105 -1.50 -0.62 -6.75
N LEU A 106 -2.69 -0.50 -7.36
CA LEU A 106 -3.22 0.76 -7.85
C LEU A 106 -3.49 1.76 -6.72
N ILE A 107 -4.08 1.31 -5.61
CA ILE A 107 -4.33 2.15 -4.45
C ILE A 107 -3.01 2.58 -3.81
N LEU A 108 -2.04 1.68 -3.69
CA LEU A 108 -0.71 2.00 -3.17
C LEU A 108 -0.02 3.07 -4.02
N TRP A 109 -0.05 2.93 -5.34
CA TRP A 109 0.51 3.93 -6.24
C TRP A 109 -0.29 5.23 -6.25
N SER A 110 -1.60 5.20 -6.01
CA SER A 110 -2.40 6.40 -5.79
C SER A 110 -1.87 7.21 -4.59
N ILE A 111 -1.42 6.53 -3.53
CA ILE A 111 -0.74 7.17 -2.39
C ILE A 111 0.66 7.63 -2.77
N ALA A 112 1.46 6.84 -3.49
CA ALA A 112 2.76 7.27 -3.96
C ALA A 112 2.68 8.61 -4.73
N LEU A 113 1.65 8.75 -5.57
CA LEU A 113 1.36 9.89 -6.43
C LEU A 113 0.41 10.92 -5.81
N TYR A 114 0.18 10.91 -4.49
CA TYR A 114 -0.81 11.79 -3.83
C TYR A 114 -0.61 13.29 -4.12
N ARG A 115 0.60 13.74 -4.50
CA ARG A 115 0.87 15.14 -4.84
C ARG A 115 0.14 15.60 -6.11
N ASN A 116 -0.19 14.66 -7.01
CA ASN A 116 -0.86 14.92 -8.27
C ASN A 116 -2.30 14.36 -8.23
N PRO A 117 -3.32 15.21 -8.03
CA PRO A 117 -4.70 14.75 -7.88
C PRO A 117 -5.22 13.98 -9.11
N ILE A 118 -4.72 14.31 -10.31
CA ILE A 118 -5.11 13.63 -11.55
C ILE A 118 -4.57 12.19 -11.59
N ALA A 119 -3.30 11.98 -11.25
CA ALA A 119 -2.69 10.67 -11.27
C ALA A 119 -3.29 9.75 -10.19
N SER A 120 -3.47 10.28 -8.99
CA SER A 120 -4.11 9.56 -7.88
C SER A 120 -5.57 9.20 -8.19
N GLY A 121 -6.35 10.15 -8.73
CA GLY A 121 -7.73 9.92 -9.14
C GLY A 121 -7.85 8.91 -10.27
N GLY A 122 -6.94 8.96 -11.25
CA GLY A 122 -6.90 7.98 -12.33
C GLY A 122 -6.62 6.56 -11.84
N MET A 123 -5.69 6.39 -10.90
CA MET A 123 -5.40 5.08 -10.30
C MET A 123 -6.56 4.52 -9.48
N ILE A 124 -7.23 5.37 -8.68
CA ILE A 124 -8.43 4.95 -7.94
C ILE A 124 -9.59 4.66 -8.90
N GLY A 125 -9.75 5.43 -9.97
CA GLY A 125 -10.77 5.21 -11.01
C GLY A 125 -10.56 3.89 -11.73
N PHE A 126 -9.31 3.56 -12.08
CA PHE A 126 -8.96 2.28 -12.66
C PHE A 126 -9.19 1.13 -11.67
N ALA A 127 -8.83 1.31 -10.40
CA ALA A 127 -9.11 0.33 -9.35
C ALA A 127 -10.62 0.09 -9.15
N CYS A 128 -11.44 1.15 -9.22
CA CYS A 128 -12.91 1.05 -9.19
C CYS A 128 -13.46 0.26 -10.39
N GLY A 129 -12.83 0.39 -11.56
CA GLY A 129 -13.19 -0.38 -12.74
C GLY A 129 -12.91 -1.88 -12.61
N MET A 130 -11.97 -2.26 -11.73
CA MET A 130 -11.62 -3.66 -11.46
C MET A 130 -12.47 -4.24 -10.31
N VAL A 131 -12.63 -3.49 -9.22
CA VAL A 131 -13.38 -3.91 -8.02
C VAL A 131 -14.14 -2.71 -7.44
N PHE A 132 -15.31 -2.94 -6.85
CA PHE A 132 -16.19 -1.86 -6.38
C PHE A 132 -15.69 -1.11 -5.12
N PHE A 133 -14.98 -1.76 -4.20
CA PHE A 133 -14.63 -1.17 -2.88
C PHE A 133 -13.88 0.18 -2.90
N PRO A 134 -13.02 0.52 -3.87
CA PRO A 134 -12.28 1.79 -3.87
C PRO A 134 -13.21 3.01 -4.03
N ILE A 135 -14.49 2.82 -4.40
CA ILE A 135 -15.47 3.90 -4.46
C ILE A 135 -15.66 4.59 -3.09
N PHE A 136 -15.52 3.85 -1.99
CA PHE A 136 -15.64 4.40 -0.63
C PHE A 136 -14.44 5.28 -0.24
N LEU A 137 -13.33 5.17 -0.95
CA LEU A 137 -12.16 6.05 -0.75
C LEU A 137 -12.37 7.40 -1.45
N VAL A 138 -13.16 7.48 -2.51
CA VAL A 138 -13.41 8.73 -3.26
C VAL A 138 -13.83 9.91 -2.37
N PRO A 139 -14.82 9.79 -1.46
CA PRO A 139 -15.19 10.90 -0.57
C PRO A 139 -14.06 11.28 0.39
N LEU A 140 -13.32 10.30 0.91
CA LEU A 140 -12.16 10.52 1.79
C LEU A 140 -11.05 11.31 1.07
N TRP A 141 -10.76 10.97 -0.18
CA TRP A 141 -9.72 11.61 -0.98
C TRP A 141 -10.15 12.98 -1.51
N ALA A 142 -11.43 13.15 -1.85
CA ALA A 142 -11.99 14.45 -2.24
C ALA A 142 -11.85 15.49 -1.11
N THR A 143 -12.11 15.09 0.13
CA THR A 143 -11.91 15.98 1.29
C THR A 143 -10.44 16.29 1.57
N PHE A 144 -9.54 15.33 1.36
CA PHE A 144 -8.09 15.54 1.48
C PHE A 144 -7.54 16.60 0.50
N TYR A 145 -8.00 16.59 -0.75
CA TYR A 145 -7.52 17.54 -1.77
C TYR A 145 -8.13 18.95 -1.68
N GLY A 146 -9.17 19.13 -0.86
CA GLY A 146 -9.95 20.36 -0.77
C GLY A 146 -10.69 20.72 -2.08
N TRP A 147 -11.44 21.83 -2.09
CA TRP A 147 -12.36 22.14 -3.20
C TRP A 147 -11.72 22.24 -4.59
N ARG A 148 -10.52 22.85 -4.69
CA ARG A 148 -9.83 23.05 -5.98
C ARG A 148 -9.17 21.77 -6.49
N GLY A 149 -8.56 20.99 -5.60
CA GLY A 149 -7.92 19.73 -5.94
C GLY A 149 -8.94 18.61 -6.18
N ALA A 150 -10.04 18.60 -5.43
CA ALA A 150 -11.13 17.63 -5.54
C ALA A 150 -11.72 17.60 -6.95
N LYS A 151 -11.94 18.75 -7.60
CA LYS A 151 -12.46 18.77 -8.98
C LYS A 151 -11.55 18.05 -9.97
N ARG A 152 -10.23 18.23 -9.84
CA ARG A 152 -9.23 17.56 -10.70
C ARG A 152 -9.17 16.07 -10.41
N PHE A 153 -9.21 15.69 -9.14
CA PHE A 153 -9.26 14.30 -8.70
C PHE A 153 -10.51 13.60 -9.19
N LEU A 154 -11.69 14.19 -8.95
CA LEU A 154 -12.98 13.61 -9.31
C LEU A 154 -13.17 13.55 -10.83
N GLY A 155 -12.68 14.56 -11.55
CA GLY A 155 -12.66 14.54 -13.02
C GLY A 155 -11.77 13.42 -13.58
N ALA A 156 -10.59 13.19 -13.00
CA ALA A 156 -9.72 12.10 -13.41
C ALA A 156 -10.28 10.72 -13.05
N TRP A 157 -10.83 10.58 -11.84
CA TRP A 157 -11.53 9.37 -11.40
C TRP A 157 -12.70 9.03 -12.33
N ALA A 158 -13.60 9.99 -12.57
CA ALA A 158 -14.75 9.81 -13.45
C ALA A 158 -14.32 9.56 -14.91
N GLY A 159 -13.29 10.27 -15.39
CA GLY A 159 -12.77 10.10 -16.74
C GLY A 159 -12.18 8.72 -17.00
N VAL A 160 -11.36 8.21 -16.07
CA VAL A 160 -10.80 6.85 -16.20
C VAL A 160 -11.89 5.79 -16.03
N LEU A 161 -12.81 5.97 -15.09
CA LEU A 161 -13.93 5.04 -14.94
C LEU A 161 -14.79 5.00 -16.19
N ALA A 162 -15.11 6.16 -16.78
CA ALA A 162 -15.85 6.25 -18.03
C ALA A 162 -15.08 5.63 -19.19
N LEU A 163 -13.75 5.78 -19.24
CA LEU A 163 -12.91 5.15 -20.26
C LEU A 163 -12.89 3.63 -20.14
N VAL A 164 -12.80 3.09 -18.93
CA VAL A 164 -12.88 1.64 -18.69
C VAL A 164 -14.26 1.13 -19.11
N LEU A 165 -15.33 1.77 -18.66
CA LEU A 165 -16.70 1.40 -19.04
C LEU A 165 -16.90 1.50 -20.56
N MET A 166 -16.40 2.56 -21.20
CA MET A 166 -16.45 2.71 -22.66
C MET A 166 -15.66 1.61 -23.37
N SER A 167 -14.47 1.26 -22.90
CA SER A 167 -13.67 0.17 -23.45
C SER A 167 -14.44 -1.16 -23.36
N LEU A 168 -15.10 -1.41 -22.24
CA LEU A 168 -15.94 -2.60 -22.08
C LEU A 168 -17.15 -2.56 -23.03
N MET A 169 -17.80 -1.41 -23.19
CA MET A 169 -18.92 -1.24 -24.12
C MET A 169 -18.52 -1.47 -25.58
N LEU A 170 -17.31 -1.04 -25.98
CA LEU A 170 -16.78 -1.25 -27.33
C LEU A 170 -16.42 -2.71 -27.62
N VAL A 171 -16.03 -3.45 -26.58
CA VAL A 171 -15.73 -4.89 -26.68
C VAL A 171 -17.01 -5.73 -26.68
N SER A 172 -18.09 -5.27 -26.05
CA SER A 172 -19.37 -5.99 -26.00
C SER A 172 -20.21 -5.75 -27.26
N THR A 173 -20.47 -6.82 -28.01
CA THR A 173 -21.25 -6.80 -29.28
C THR A 173 -22.72 -6.39 -29.11
N ASP A 174 -23.22 -6.25 -27.87
CA ASP A 174 -24.63 -5.94 -27.56
C ASP A 174 -24.74 -4.82 -26.50
N SER A 175 -24.51 -3.58 -26.95
CA SER A 175 -24.23 -2.40 -26.12
C SER A 175 -25.39 -1.91 -25.25
N THR A 176 -26.65 -2.27 -25.56
CA THR A 176 -27.83 -1.83 -24.79
C THR A 176 -28.23 -2.83 -23.70
N SER A 177 -28.11 -4.13 -24.00
CA SER A 177 -28.26 -5.24 -23.05
C SER A 177 -27.15 -5.22 -22.02
N PHE A 178 -25.89 -5.01 -22.45
CA PHE A 178 -24.73 -4.96 -21.55
C PHE A 178 -24.70 -3.69 -20.70
N PHE A 179 -25.09 -2.50 -21.17
CA PHE A 179 -25.19 -1.34 -20.26
C PHE A 179 -26.24 -1.56 -19.17
N ARG A 180 -27.41 -2.10 -19.52
CA ARG A 180 -28.43 -2.47 -18.52
C ARG A 180 -27.96 -3.60 -17.63
N GLN A 181 -27.25 -4.59 -18.15
CA GLN A 181 -26.79 -5.76 -17.39
C GLN A 181 -25.55 -5.48 -16.56
N THR A 182 -24.59 -4.68 -17.04
CA THR A 182 -23.43 -4.20 -16.28
C THR A 182 -23.85 -3.17 -15.28
N VAL A 183 -24.72 -2.21 -15.59
CA VAL A 183 -25.27 -1.34 -14.54
C VAL A 183 -26.09 -2.20 -13.59
N SER A 184 -26.94 -3.13 -14.04
CA SER A 184 -27.71 -4.06 -13.17
C SER A 184 -26.89 -5.14 -12.46
N ALA A 185 -25.64 -5.44 -12.86
CA ALA A 185 -24.76 -6.46 -12.27
C ALA A 185 -23.61 -5.86 -11.47
N VAL A 186 -23.19 -4.64 -11.81
CA VAL A 186 -22.51 -3.70 -10.91
C VAL A 186 -23.49 -3.27 -9.81
N ASN A 187 -24.81 -3.42 -10.03
CA ASN A 187 -25.86 -3.13 -9.07
C ASN A 187 -26.35 -4.36 -8.31
N TRP A 188 -26.46 -4.13 -7.00
CA TRP A 188 -27.40 -4.74 -6.09
C TRP A 188 -27.34 -6.23 -5.86
N SER A 189 -26.89 -7.13 -6.72
CA SER A 189 -26.84 -8.57 -6.36
C SER A 189 -25.82 -8.88 -5.25
N SER A 190 -24.71 -8.13 -5.17
CA SER A 190 -23.74 -8.24 -4.06
C SER A 190 -24.26 -7.61 -2.75
N LEU A 191 -25.04 -6.52 -2.85
CA LEU A 191 -25.74 -5.91 -1.70
C LEU A 191 -27.11 -6.54 -1.42
N SER A 192 -27.61 -7.36 -2.32
CA SER A 192 -28.91 -8.01 -2.28
C SER A 192 -28.72 -9.27 -1.48
N PHE A 193 -29.63 -9.43 -0.54
CA PHE A 193 -29.70 -10.51 0.41
C PHE A 193 -30.14 -11.82 -0.26
N ASP A 194 -29.61 -12.13 -1.45
CA ASP A 194 -29.92 -13.36 -2.14
C ASP A 194 -29.18 -14.53 -1.44
N PRO A 195 -29.90 -15.51 -0.85
CA PRO A 195 -29.29 -16.60 -0.11
C PRO A 195 -28.39 -17.49 -0.97
N GLN A 196 -28.59 -17.51 -2.30
CA GLN A 196 -28.00 -18.54 -3.15
C GLN A 196 -26.55 -18.28 -3.61
N ASN A 197 -25.99 -17.09 -3.38
CA ASN A 197 -24.65 -16.73 -3.86
C ASN A 197 -23.67 -16.33 -2.74
N ASN A 198 -23.98 -16.66 -1.49
CA ASN A 198 -23.18 -16.33 -0.32
C ASN A 198 -22.19 -17.46 0.00
N ASN A 199 -21.09 -17.53 -0.76
CA ASN A 199 -19.95 -18.36 -0.39
C ASN A 199 -19.01 -17.52 0.51
N GLY A 200 -19.11 -17.66 1.83
CA GLY A 200 -18.26 -16.90 2.78
C GLY A 200 -18.68 -16.98 4.25
N PHE A 201 -18.03 -16.19 5.11
CA PHE A 201 -18.30 -16.11 6.56
C PHE A 201 -19.79 -15.94 6.90
N TRP A 202 -20.49 -15.13 6.10
CA TRP A 202 -21.90 -14.83 6.28
C TRP A 202 -22.87 -15.84 5.62
N SER A 203 -22.38 -17.01 5.20
CA SER A 203 -23.22 -18.13 4.72
C SER A 203 -23.90 -18.87 5.87
N MET A 204 -23.28 -18.87 7.05
CA MET A 204 -23.76 -19.58 8.25
C MET A 204 -24.81 -18.77 9.04
N TYR A 205 -24.97 -17.49 8.73
CA TYR A 205 -25.85 -16.56 9.45
C TYR A 205 -26.89 -15.98 8.51
N GLU A 206 -28.07 -15.66 9.05
CA GLU A 206 -29.11 -14.94 8.32
C GLU A 206 -28.54 -13.64 7.73
N SER A 207 -28.75 -13.41 6.44
CA SER A 207 -28.15 -12.28 5.70
C SER A 207 -28.52 -10.91 6.32
N ALA A 208 -29.61 -10.84 7.08
CA ALA A 208 -30.07 -9.68 7.81
C ALA A 208 -29.06 -9.11 8.84
N TYR A 209 -28.21 -9.97 9.44
CA TYR A 209 -27.20 -9.52 10.41
C TYR A 209 -26.07 -8.67 9.80
N ARG A 210 -26.00 -8.58 8.46
CA ARG A 210 -25.06 -7.69 7.76
C ARG A 210 -25.47 -6.23 7.81
N ILE A 211 -26.78 -5.94 7.92
CA ILE A 211 -27.33 -4.58 7.82
C ILE A 211 -26.73 -3.64 8.89
N PRO A 212 -26.64 -4.04 10.18
CA PRO A 212 -26.00 -3.21 11.19
C PRO A 212 -24.51 -2.97 10.90
N VAL A 213 -23.79 -3.97 10.39
CA VAL A 213 -22.35 -3.85 10.05
C VAL A 213 -22.15 -2.86 8.91
N ILE A 214 -22.98 -2.94 7.86
CA ILE A 214 -22.98 -1.98 6.76
C ILE A 214 -23.31 -0.58 7.28
N ALA A 215 -24.31 -0.44 8.15
CA ALA A 215 -24.69 0.85 8.73
C ALA A 215 -23.53 1.47 9.53
N VAL A 216 -22.88 0.70 10.40
CA VAL A 216 -21.69 1.14 11.15
C VAL A 216 -20.55 1.50 10.21
N TYR A 217 -20.33 0.72 9.15
CA TYR A 217 -19.32 1.01 8.13
C TYR A 217 -19.59 2.34 7.42
N LEU A 218 -20.83 2.60 7.00
CA LEU A 218 -21.20 3.86 6.34
C LEU A 218 -21.07 5.06 7.29
N VAL A 219 -21.43 4.89 8.56
CA VAL A 219 -21.19 5.90 9.60
C VAL A 219 -19.68 6.14 9.76
N ALA A 220 -18.85 5.10 9.73
CA ALA A 220 -17.40 5.23 9.78
C ALA A 220 -16.85 5.96 8.54
N VAL A 221 -17.32 5.63 7.32
CA VAL A 221 -16.96 6.34 6.08
C VAL A 221 -17.31 7.82 6.19
N ALA A 222 -18.54 8.15 6.61
CA ALA A 222 -18.96 9.54 6.78
C ALA A 222 -18.12 10.26 7.84
N SER A 223 -17.88 9.61 8.98
CA SER A 223 -17.11 10.17 10.09
C SER A 223 -15.65 10.45 9.67
N LEU A 224 -14.97 9.47 9.07
CA LEU A 224 -13.59 9.61 8.59
C LEU A 224 -13.47 10.55 7.39
N THR A 225 -14.56 10.77 6.65
CA THR A 225 -14.63 11.73 5.54
C THR A 225 -14.78 13.15 6.06
N LEU A 226 -15.67 13.40 7.01
CA LEU A 226 -15.96 14.74 7.51
C LEU A 226 -14.97 15.19 8.59
N TRP A 227 -14.40 14.25 9.34
CA TRP A 227 -13.50 14.49 10.45
C TRP A 227 -12.15 13.77 10.21
N PRO A 228 -10.98 14.44 10.35
CA PRO A 228 -10.72 15.86 10.62
C PRO A 228 -10.72 16.73 9.34
N ILE A 229 -10.96 18.04 9.49
CA ILE A 229 -11.05 19.00 8.37
C ILE A 229 -9.69 19.22 7.69
N ASN A 230 -8.59 19.19 8.45
CA ASN A 230 -7.22 19.31 7.93
C ASN A 230 -6.55 17.93 7.90
N LYS A 231 -6.66 17.22 6.77
CA LYS A 231 -6.10 15.87 6.64
C LYS A 231 -4.64 15.92 6.20
N LYS A 232 -3.76 15.44 7.07
CA LYS A 232 -2.38 15.11 6.71
C LYS A 232 -2.34 13.79 5.92
N LEU A 233 -1.25 13.56 5.19
CA LEU A 233 -1.00 12.30 4.47
C LEU A 233 -1.13 11.08 5.39
N GLU A 234 -0.70 11.23 6.64
CA GLU A 234 -0.75 10.20 7.67
C GLU A 234 -2.18 9.74 7.97
N HIS A 235 -3.10 10.70 8.14
CA HIS A 235 -4.52 10.42 8.31
C HIS A 235 -5.12 9.81 7.04
N LEU A 236 -4.66 10.21 5.85
CA LEU A 236 -5.14 9.65 4.59
C LEU A 236 -4.78 8.16 4.46
N ILE A 237 -3.53 7.79 4.75
CA ILE A 237 -3.05 6.40 4.71
C ILE A 237 -3.79 5.57 5.77
N ALA A 238 -3.87 6.06 7.01
CA ALA A 238 -4.53 5.34 8.09
C ALA A 238 -6.03 5.17 7.85
N ASN A 239 -6.74 6.23 7.42
CA ASN A 239 -8.17 6.15 7.14
C ASN A 239 -8.44 5.30 5.89
N SER A 240 -7.60 5.36 4.86
CA SER A 240 -7.76 4.49 3.68
C SER A 240 -7.57 3.02 4.06
N ALA A 241 -6.55 2.70 4.87
CA ALA A 241 -6.34 1.36 5.39
C ALA A 241 -7.55 0.90 6.24
N ALA A 242 -8.03 1.75 7.16
CA ALA A 242 -9.18 1.45 8.00
C ALA A 242 -10.47 1.21 7.18
N LEU A 243 -10.70 1.98 6.12
CA LEU A 243 -11.85 1.77 5.24
C LEU A 243 -11.77 0.47 4.44
N ILE A 244 -10.59 0.05 4.00
CA ILE A 244 -10.42 -1.22 3.26
C ILE A 244 -10.50 -2.42 4.21
N VAL A 245 -9.99 -2.31 5.43
CA VAL A 245 -10.21 -3.34 6.46
C VAL A 245 -11.70 -3.39 6.82
N GLY A 246 -12.33 -2.23 6.96
CA GLY A 246 -13.77 -2.09 7.24
C GLY A 246 -14.65 -2.76 6.18
N THR A 247 -14.29 -2.70 4.89
CA THR A 247 -15.07 -3.39 3.85
C THR A 247 -15.06 -4.89 4.00
N GLN A 248 -14.00 -5.49 4.55
CA GLN A 248 -13.92 -6.94 4.73
C GLN A 248 -15.03 -7.51 5.62
N PHE A 249 -15.51 -6.73 6.60
CA PHE A 249 -16.50 -7.20 7.56
C PHE A 249 -17.90 -7.37 6.97
N TRP A 250 -18.26 -6.61 5.93
CA TRP A 250 -19.59 -6.67 5.33
C TRP A 250 -19.61 -7.18 3.89
N TYR A 251 -18.45 -7.47 3.30
CA TYR A 251 -18.37 -7.93 1.92
C TYR A 251 -19.03 -9.32 1.76
N PRO A 252 -19.97 -9.48 0.80
CA PRO A 252 -20.87 -10.63 0.70
C PRO A 252 -20.16 -11.91 0.22
N GLN A 253 -19.27 -11.81 -0.78
CA GLN A 253 -18.48 -12.92 -1.28
C GLN A 253 -17.10 -12.94 -0.59
N GLN A 254 -16.76 -14.00 0.14
CA GLN A 254 -15.42 -14.18 0.75
C GLN A 254 -14.92 -13.00 1.63
N GLY A 255 -15.82 -12.28 2.32
CA GLY A 255 -15.42 -11.23 3.27
C GLY A 255 -14.41 -11.75 4.31
N GLY A 256 -13.28 -11.06 4.45
CA GLY A 256 -12.19 -11.43 5.36
C GLY A 256 -11.05 -12.24 4.72
N VAL A 257 -11.21 -12.71 3.48
CA VAL A 257 -10.17 -13.48 2.77
C VAL A 257 -9.24 -12.56 1.96
N TYR A 258 -9.70 -11.36 1.59
CA TYR A 258 -8.96 -10.41 0.76
C TYR A 258 -7.90 -9.61 1.53
N ILE A 259 -6.99 -10.32 2.20
CA ILE A 259 -5.94 -9.74 3.04
C ILE A 259 -5.04 -8.80 2.22
N LEU A 260 -4.76 -9.16 0.96
CA LEU A 260 -3.85 -8.41 0.10
C LEU A 260 -4.37 -7.01 -0.27
N TRP A 261 -5.69 -6.73 -0.16
CA TRP A 261 -6.22 -5.40 -0.43
C TRP A 261 -5.72 -4.35 0.54
N TYR A 262 -5.65 -4.68 1.83
CA TYR A 262 -5.21 -3.75 2.86
C TYR A 262 -3.78 -3.98 3.31
N LEU A 263 -3.17 -5.13 3.03
CA LEU A 263 -1.83 -5.48 3.54
C LEU A 263 -0.75 -4.42 3.25
N PRO A 264 -0.55 -3.93 2.00
CA PRO A 264 0.49 -2.94 1.73
C PRO A 264 0.26 -1.62 2.47
N LEU A 265 -1.01 -1.23 2.61
CA LEU A 265 -1.41 -0.02 3.32
C LEU A 265 -1.23 -0.16 4.82
N LEU A 266 -1.55 -1.33 5.36
CA LEU A 266 -1.35 -1.65 6.77
C LEU A 266 0.14 -1.65 7.12
N LEU A 267 1.01 -2.16 6.23
CA LEU A 267 2.45 -2.05 6.39
C LEU A 267 2.91 -0.59 6.45
N LEU A 268 2.39 0.29 5.57
CA LEU A 268 2.68 1.72 5.64
C LEU A 268 2.23 2.37 6.96
N VAL A 269 1.11 1.93 7.53
CA VAL A 269 0.61 2.44 8.82
C VAL A 269 1.47 1.94 9.98
N VAL A 270 1.85 0.66 9.99
CA VAL A 270 2.63 0.04 11.08
C VAL A 270 4.06 0.55 11.10
N PHE A 271 4.71 0.66 9.95
CA PHE A 271 6.07 1.16 9.83
C PHE A 271 6.15 2.70 9.87
N ARG A 272 5.05 3.39 10.18
CA ARG A 272 5.01 4.86 10.21
C ARG A 272 6.00 5.39 11.26
N PRO A 273 6.99 6.22 10.88
CA PRO A 273 8.01 6.69 11.80
C PRO A 273 7.43 7.62 12.87
N HIS A 274 7.33 7.16 14.12
CA HIS A 274 6.94 7.98 15.28
C HIS A 274 8.06 8.14 16.33
N LEU A 275 9.17 7.40 16.22
CA LEU A 275 10.19 7.31 17.27
C LEU A 275 11.58 7.89 16.92
N HIS A 276 11.79 8.43 15.72
CA HIS A 276 13.11 8.98 15.32
C HIS A 276 13.52 10.29 16.04
N HIS A 277 12.68 10.84 16.91
CA HIS A 277 12.99 12.03 17.71
C HIS A 277 13.28 11.69 19.18
N GLN A 278 13.37 10.40 19.52
CA GLN A 278 13.82 9.99 20.84
C GLN A 278 15.33 9.85 20.82
N ASP A 279 16.00 10.95 21.12
CA ASP A 279 17.41 10.91 21.49
C ASP A 279 17.55 10.22 22.86
N PRO A 280 18.59 9.40 23.09
CA PRO A 280 18.85 8.84 24.41
C PRO A 280 19.01 9.98 25.43
N PRO A 281 18.60 9.79 26.70
CA PRO A 281 18.85 10.79 27.73
C PRO A 281 20.36 11.09 27.80
N ASN A 282 20.75 12.35 27.65
CA ASN A 282 22.13 12.77 27.95
C ASN A 282 22.33 12.62 29.47
N PHE A 283 23.19 11.70 29.89
CA PHE A 283 23.56 11.50 31.29
C PHE A 283 24.74 12.39 31.73
N ASP A 284 25.18 13.32 30.89
CA ASP A 284 26.42 14.10 31.09
C ASP A 284 26.26 15.33 32.00
N ASP A 285 25.04 15.68 32.45
CA ASP A 285 24.79 16.90 33.26
C ASP A 285 24.69 16.66 34.78
N ASP A 286 24.75 15.41 35.26
CA ASP A 286 24.57 15.08 36.69
C ASP A 286 25.88 15.02 37.50
N GLN A 287 27.04 15.34 36.92
CA GLN A 287 28.34 15.34 37.63
C GLN A 287 28.97 16.72 37.90
N GLU A 288 28.41 17.84 37.43
CA GLU A 288 28.97 19.19 37.67
C GLU A 288 28.31 19.99 38.81
N GLY A 289 27.45 19.36 39.62
CA GLY A 289 26.65 20.04 40.65
C GLY A 289 27.19 20.05 42.09
N THR A 290 28.23 19.29 42.42
CA THR A 290 28.67 19.13 43.83
C THR A 290 30.17 18.95 43.99
N GLU A 291 30.99 19.97 43.67
CA GLU A 291 32.24 20.15 44.43
C GLU A 291 32.78 21.59 44.42
N ASN A 292 32.57 22.28 45.54
CA ASN A 292 33.40 23.31 46.16
C ASN A 292 34.09 24.38 45.28
N ARG A 293 33.50 25.58 45.25
CA ARG A 293 34.26 26.83 45.08
C ARG A 293 34.13 27.72 46.34
N PRO A 294 35.24 28.30 46.85
CA PRO A 294 35.34 28.70 48.25
C PRO A 294 34.69 30.07 48.53
N ARG A 295 34.06 30.19 49.70
CA ARG A 295 33.76 31.48 50.32
C ARG A 295 35.06 32.08 50.84
N ASN A 296 35.48 33.20 50.27
CA ASN A 296 36.16 34.23 51.05
C ASN A 296 35.71 35.62 50.58
N VAL A 297 35.04 36.29 51.51
CA VAL A 297 34.59 37.67 51.45
C VAL A 297 35.79 38.57 51.78
N SER A 298 36.05 39.57 50.95
CA SER A 298 36.87 40.72 51.32
C SER A 298 36.31 41.98 50.64
N TYR A 299 35.78 42.88 51.46
CA TYR A 299 35.39 44.24 51.07
C TYR A 299 36.62 45.09 50.76
N ARG A 300 36.64 45.74 49.58
CA ARG A 300 37.28 47.07 49.42
C ARG A 300 36.75 47.74 48.14
N GLY A 301 36.13 48.91 48.33
CA GLY A 301 35.55 49.68 47.23
C GLY A 301 36.57 50.49 46.43
N THR A 302 36.17 50.85 45.21
CA THR A 302 36.39 52.15 44.58
C THR A 302 35.55 52.24 43.30
N SER A 303 34.99 53.42 43.07
CA SER A 303 34.13 53.79 41.94
C SER A 303 34.86 53.77 40.60
N THR A 304 34.15 53.42 39.52
CA THR A 304 34.12 54.16 38.24
C THR A 304 33.12 53.51 37.26
N SER A 305 32.18 54.31 36.76
CA SER A 305 31.45 54.08 35.49
C SER A 305 32.40 54.39 34.32
N PRO A 306 32.24 53.88 33.07
CA PRO A 306 31.10 54.23 32.20
C PRO A 306 30.60 53.16 31.20
N GLN A 307 29.44 53.44 30.61
CA GLN A 307 28.71 52.77 29.51
C GLN A 307 29.32 53.10 28.10
N PRO A 308 28.73 52.68 26.95
CA PRO A 308 28.83 51.43 26.15
C PRO A 308 29.58 51.62 24.78
N PRO A 309 29.53 50.68 23.80
CA PRO A 309 28.55 50.85 22.72
C PRO A 309 27.99 49.57 22.05
N SER A 310 26.85 49.77 21.39
CA SER A 310 26.12 48.92 20.45
C SER A 310 26.92 48.49 19.20
N ARG A 311 26.73 47.26 18.70
CA ARG A 311 26.60 47.04 17.24
C ARG A 311 26.03 45.66 16.84
N SER A 312 24.94 45.76 16.09
CA SER A 312 24.39 44.83 15.10
C SER A 312 25.40 43.94 14.37
N ARG A 313 25.04 42.66 14.17
CA ARG A 313 25.36 41.91 12.93
C ARG A 313 24.33 40.81 12.65
N SER A 314 23.55 41.07 11.61
CA SER A 314 22.76 40.13 10.82
C SER A 314 23.66 39.05 10.20
N VAL A 315 23.31 37.77 10.38
CA VAL A 315 23.95 36.65 9.70
C VAL A 315 23.20 36.36 8.40
N ILE A 316 23.93 36.49 7.29
CA ILE A 316 23.50 36.22 5.91
C ILE A 316 23.76 34.73 5.61
N TYR A 317 22.76 34.02 5.11
CA TYR A 317 22.88 32.64 4.60
C TYR A 317 23.56 32.62 3.22
N ALA A 318 24.54 31.74 3.03
CA ALA A 318 25.19 31.47 1.75
C ALA A 318 24.37 30.46 0.90
N PRO A 319 24.29 30.61 -0.43
CA PRO A 319 23.58 29.67 -1.30
C PRO A 319 24.44 28.48 -1.76
N PHE A 320 23.76 27.33 -1.87
CA PHE A 320 24.20 26.00 -2.26
C PHE A 320 24.73 25.93 -3.71
N ARG A 321 25.97 25.44 -3.90
CA ARG A 321 26.63 25.23 -5.20
C ARG A 321 26.18 23.90 -5.80
N ARG A 322 25.70 23.95 -7.05
CA ARG A 322 25.32 22.81 -7.91
C ARG A 322 26.58 22.36 -8.67
N GLU A 323 26.93 21.09 -8.56
CA GLU A 323 27.96 20.45 -9.40
C GLU A 323 27.31 19.95 -10.69
N ASP A 324 27.79 20.46 -11.81
CA ASP A 324 27.45 19.98 -13.14
C ASP A 324 28.59 19.04 -13.61
N HIS A 325 28.22 17.84 -14.04
CA HIS A 325 29.11 16.85 -14.65
C HIS A 325 29.32 17.15 -16.14
N GLU A 326 30.57 17.28 -16.57
CA GLU A 326 31.02 17.07 -17.95
C GLU A 326 32.21 16.08 -17.92
N ASN A 327 31.96 14.86 -18.41
CA ASN A 327 32.82 14.09 -19.32
C ASN A 327 32.12 12.79 -19.73
#